data_AF-R6RP04-F1
#
_entry.id   AF-R6RP04-F1
#
_cell.length_a   1.000
_cell.length_b   1.000
_cell.length_c   1.000
_cell.angle_alpha   90.00
_cell.angle_beta   90.00
_cell.angle_gamma   90.00
#
_symmetry.space_group_name_H-M   'P 1'
#
loop_
_entity.id
_entity.type
_entity.pdbx_description
1 polymer ?
#
loop_
_entity_poly.entity_id
_entity_poly.type
_entity_poly.pdbx_seq_one_letter_code
_entity_poly.pdbx_strand_id
1 'polypeptide(L)'
;MTGEERKEYGMKVTQAGGSGLVVITYDIIAKYLDDAMAALNKSDNAEYRRCLGLARALLAELTGALDMQYEVSKKLMALYIFMNKVIVRADITKDVTELVRIKEMLSKLREAFAKVCEECPQEPVMDNVETVYTGYTYSKTAMNEEIYSNTNRGFTV
;
A
#
# COMPACT_ATOMS: atom_id res chain seq x y z
N MET A 1 10.90 -5.21 0.42
CA MET A 1 9.65 -5.94 0.68
C MET A 1 9.92 -7.39 0.37
N THR A 2 9.73 -8.28 1.33
CA THR A 2 9.96 -9.72 1.19
C THR A 2 8.83 -10.39 0.40
N GLY A 3 9.04 -11.64 -0.02
CA GLY A 3 7.99 -12.41 -0.72
C GLY A 3 6.76 -12.67 0.16
N GLU A 4 6.97 -12.89 1.46
CA GLU A 4 5.90 -13.11 2.44
C GLU A 4 5.04 -11.84 2.63
N GLU A 5 5.68 -10.67 2.77
CA GLU A 5 4.98 -9.40 2.88
C GLU A 5 4.10 -9.14 1.64
N ARG A 6 4.58 -9.49 0.44
CA ARG A 6 3.77 -9.38 -0.79
C ARG A 6 2.55 -10.29 -0.78
N LYS A 7 2.67 -11.53 -0.28
CA LYS A 7 1.53 -12.45 -0.14
C LYS A 7 0.51 -11.88 0.85
N GLU A 8 0.98 -11.36 1.98
CA GLU A 8 0.13 -10.73 3.00
C GLU A 8 -0.63 -9.51 2.45
N TYR A 9 0.07 -8.58 1.80
CA TYR A 9 -0.57 -7.44 1.17
C TYR A 9 -1.52 -7.85 0.04
N GLY A 10 -1.18 -8.87 -0.75
CA GLY A 10 -2.07 -9.42 -1.76
C GLY A 10 -3.39 -9.91 -1.17
N MET A 11 -3.33 -10.64 -0.06
CA MET A 11 -4.53 -11.10 0.65
C MET A 11 -5.35 -9.91 1.19
N LYS A 12 -4.70 -8.92 1.81
CA LYS A 12 -5.37 -7.70 2.30
C LYS A 12 -6.07 -6.94 1.17
N VAL A 13 -5.42 -6.79 0.02
CA VAL A 13 -5.99 -6.12 -1.17
C VAL A 13 -7.25 -6.84 -1.65
N THR A 14 -7.22 -8.18 -1.71
CA THR A 14 -8.40 -8.93 -2.16
C THR A 14 -9.60 -8.81 -1.23
N GLN A 15 -9.35 -8.63 0.08
CA GLN A 15 -10.41 -8.58 1.09
C GLN A 15 -10.88 -7.15 1.41
N ALA A 16 -10.23 -6.12 0.87
CA ALA A 16 -10.52 -4.74 1.21
C ALA A 16 -11.67 -4.15 0.37
N GLY A 17 -12.52 -3.37 1.02
CA GLY A 17 -13.42 -2.43 0.34
C GLY A 17 -12.65 -1.24 -0.26
N GLY A 18 -13.32 -0.40 -1.05
CA GLY A 18 -12.67 0.70 -1.78
C GLY A 18 -11.86 1.66 -0.90
N SER A 19 -12.39 2.02 0.27
CA SER A 19 -11.69 2.84 1.28
C SER A 19 -10.50 2.11 1.92
N GLY A 20 -10.64 0.81 2.18
CA GLY A 20 -9.58 -0.04 2.72
C GLY A 20 -8.40 -0.20 1.75
N LEU A 21 -8.66 -0.22 0.44
CA LEU A 21 -7.62 -0.30 -0.59
C LEU A 21 -6.68 0.92 -0.55
N VAL A 22 -7.22 2.11 -0.29
CA VAL A 22 -6.42 3.34 -0.14
C VAL A 22 -5.50 3.24 1.09
N VAL A 23 -6.02 2.75 2.21
CA VAL A 23 -5.23 2.54 3.45
C VAL A 23 -4.08 1.57 3.20
N ILE A 24 -4.35 0.44 2.55
CA ILE A 24 -3.32 -0.56 2.20
C ILE A 24 -2.27 0.04 1.26
N THR A 25 -2.70 0.87 0.30
CA THR A 25 -1.77 1.53 -0.63
C THR A 25 -0.80 2.44 0.12
N TYR A 26 -1.25 3.19 1.12
CA TYR A 26 -0.35 3.98 1.97
C TYR A 26 0.64 3.10 2.74
N ASP A 27 0.19 1.98 3.31
CA ASP A 27 1.05 1.04 4.02
C ASP A 27 2.16 0.49 3.10
N ILE A 28 1.81 0.14 1.86
CA ILE A 28 2.77 -0.34 0.85
C ILE A 28 3.76 0.76 0.46
N ILE A 29 3.32 2.01 0.27
CA ILE A 29 4.21 3.14 -0.03
C ILE A 29 5.20 3.34 1.13
N ALA A 30 4.71 3.38 2.37
CA ALA A 30 5.56 3.54 3.55
C ALA A 30 6.60 2.41 3.65
N LYS A 31 6.21 1.17 3.33
CA LYS A 31 7.13 0.03 3.31
C LYS A 31 8.23 0.19 2.26
N TYR A 32 7.90 0.66 1.05
CA TYR A 32 8.91 0.92 0.02
C TYR A 32 9.86 2.05 0.42
N LEU A 33 9.40 3.07 1.14
CA LEU A 33 10.28 4.10 1.69
C LEU A 33 11.25 3.51 2.73
N ASP A 34 10.79 2.62 3.60
CA ASP A 34 11.65 1.92 4.57
C ASP A 34 12.69 1.03 3.88
N ASP A 35 12.28 0.28 2.86
CA ASP A 35 13.19 -0.54 2.07
C ASP A 35 14.22 0.30 1.32
N ALA A 36 13.83 1.47 0.80
CA ALA A 36 14.76 2.42 0.21
C ALA A 36 15.80 2.88 1.24
N MET A 37 15.36 3.35 2.42
CA MET A 37 16.28 3.78 3.48
C MET A 37 17.24 2.66 3.91
N ALA A 38 16.74 1.42 4.02
CA ALA A 38 17.57 0.26 4.33
C ALA A 38 18.57 -0.09 3.21
N ALA A 39 18.18 0.03 1.94
CA ALA A 39 19.05 -0.18 0.78
C ALA A 39 20.18 0.87 0.73
N LEU A 40 19.86 2.13 1.05
CA LEU A 40 20.86 3.19 1.12
C LEU A 40 21.92 2.92 2.19
N ASN A 41 21.50 2.45 3.37
CA ASN A 41 22.43 2.05 4.45
C ASN A 41 23.35 0.89 4.04
N LYS A 42 22.89 0.02 3.14
CA LYS A 42 23.67 -1.10 2.57
C LYS A 42 24.50 -0.68 1.35
N SER A 43 24.50 0.60 0.98
CA SER A 43 25.11 1.13 -0.24
C SER A 43 24.56 0.52 -1.55
N ASP A 44 23.36 -0.08 -1.50
CA ASP A 44 22.68 -0.61 -2.68
C ASP A 44 21.85 0.48 -3.36
N ASN A 45 22.52 1.24 -4.22
CA ASN A 45 21.91 2.35 -4.95
C ASN A 45 20.88 1.92 -5.99
N ALA A 46 21.00 0.70 -6.53
CA ALA A 46 20.07 0.18 -7.53
C ALA A 46 18.72 -0.14 -6.87
N GLU A 47 18.76 -0.86 -5.74
CA GLU A 47 17.56 -1.18 -4.97
C GLU A 47 16.92 0.07 -4.38
N TYR A 48 17.71 1.02 -3.88
CA TYR A 48 17.22 2.32 -3.42
C TYR A 48 16.36 3.03 -4.48
N ARG A 49 16.89 3.19 -5.71
CA ARG A 49 16.17 3.84 -6.81
C ARG A 49 14.94 3.05 -7.22
N ARG A 50 15.03 1.72 -7.24
CA ARG A 50 13.90 0.84 -7.57
C ARG A 50 12.75 1.02 -6.58
N CYS A 51 13.03 1.02 -5.27
CA CYS A 51 12.04 1.22 -4.22
C CYS A 51 11.39 2.61 -4.29
N LEU A 52 12.17 3.68 -4.50
CA LEU A 52 11.60 5.02 -4.69
C LEU A 52 10.75 5.13 -5.95
N GLY A 53 11.15 4.46 -7.05
CA GLY A 53 10.35 4.39 -8.27
C GLY A 53 8.98 3.75 -8.03
N LEU A 54 8.93 2.65 -7.29
CA LEU A 54 7.68 1.97 -6.93
C LEU A 54 6.79 2.81 -6.01
N ALA A 55 7.37 3.46 -4.98
CA ALA A 55 6.64 4.37 -4.11
C ALA A 55 6.00 5.53 -4.90
N ARG A 56 6.73 6.10 -5.86
CA ARG A 56 6.24 7.18 -6.72
C ARG A 56 5.16 6.71 -7.70
N ALA A 57 5.28 5.50 -8.23
CA ALA A 57 4.25 4.93 -9.10
C ALA A 57 2.91 4.79 -8.34
N LEU A 58 2.94 4.23 -7.13
CA LEU A 58 1.74 4.11 -6.28
C LEU A 58 1.15 5.48 -5.90
N LEU A 59 1.98 6.48 -5.61
CA LEU A 59 1.50 7.86 -5.39
C LEU A 59 0.83 8.45 -6.64
N ALA A 60 1.34 8.13 -7.84
CA ALA A 60 0.75 8.59 -9.09
C ALA A 60 -0.63 7.93 -9.31
N GLU A 61 -0.76 6.63 -9.04
CA GLU A 61 -2.05 5.92 -9.08
C GLU A 61 -3.06 6.55 -8.10
N LEU A 62 -2.66 6.81 -6.85
CA LEU A 62 -3.51 7.50 -5.86
C LEU A 62 -3.94 8.89 -6.33
N THR A 63 -3.07 9.60 -7.03
CA THR A 63 -3.38 10.93 -7.57
C THR A 63 -4.37 10.83 -8.74
N GLY A 64 -4.22 9.83 -9.61
CA GLY A 64 -5.11 9.58 -10.73
C GLY A 64 -6.50 9.07 -10.32
N ALA A 65 -6.60 8.39 -9.17
CA ALA A 65 -7.85 7.89 -8.62
C ALA A 65 -8.73 8.96 -7.93
N LEU A 66 -8.24 10.20 -7.78
CA LEU A 66 -8.97 11.27 -7.11
C LEU A 66 -10.12 11.81 -7.98
N ASP A 67 -11.32 11.87 -7.40
CA ASP A 67 -12.46 12.55 -8.03
C ASP A 67 -12.38 14.07 -7.80
N MET A 68 -12.09 14.81 -8.88
CA MET A 68 -11.90 16.27 -8.86
C MET A 68 -13.18 17.09 -8.69
N GLN A 69 -14.36 16.44 -8.65
CA GLN A 69 -15.61 17.12 -8.29
C GLN A 69 -15.59 17.62 -6.84
N TYR A 70 -14.84 16.97 -5.96
CA TYR A 70 -14.75 17.33 -4.55
C TYR A 70 -13.56 18.27 -4.27
N GLU A 71 -13.81 19.33 -3.49
CA GLU A 71 -12.76 20.29 -3.08
C GLU A 71 -11.63 19.66 -2.26
N VAL A 72 -11.93 18.60 -1.50
CA VAL A 72 -10.92 17.85 -0.72
C VAL A 72 -9.90 17.17 -1.64
N SER A 73 -10.33 16.71 -2.82
CA SER A 73 -9.47 16.04 -3.79
C SER A 73 -8.40 16.97 -4.34
N LYS A 74 -8.72 18.27 -4.54
CA LYS A 74 -7.74 19.28 -4.96
C LYS A 74 -6.64 19.47 -3.92
N LYS A 75 -7.00 19.44 -2.63
CA LYS A 75 -6.02 19.53 -1.52
C LYS A 75 -5.16 18.28 -1.43
N LEU A 76 -5.75 17.09 -1.58
CA LEU A 76 -5.02 15.81 -1.60
C LEU A 76 -4.06 15.73 -2.80
N MET A 77 -4.50 16.15 -3.98
CA MET A 77 -3.66 16.21 -5.18
C MET A 77 -2.43 17.09 -4.96
N ALA A 78 -2.61 18.30 -4.39
CA ALA A 78 -1.48 19.18 -4.07
C ALA A 78 -0.49 18.52 -3.09
N LEU A 79 -1.01 17.78 -2.12
CA LEU A 79 -0.20 17.05 -1.14
C LEU A 79 0.60 15.91 -1.78
N TYR A 80 -0.03 15.09 -2.63
CA TYR A 80 0.67 14.00 -3.33
C TYR A 80 1.73 14.51 -4.31
N ILE A 81 1.44 15.61 -5.02
CA ILE A 81 2.43 16.28 -5.88
C ILE A 81 3.61 16.76 -5.05
N PHE A 82 3.37 17.36 -3.89
CA PHE A 82 4.44 17.77 -2.98
C PHE A 82 5.27 16.57 -2.51
N MET A 83 4.63 15.48 -2.08
CA MET A 83 5.32 14.26 -1.65
C MET A 83 6.20 13.69 -2.77
N ASN A 84 5.69 13.60 -4.00
CA ASN A 84 6.46 13.13 -5.15
C ASN A 84 7.69 14.01 -5.41
N LYS A 85 7.55 15.35 -5.36
CA LYS A 85 8.67 16.29 -5.51
C LYS A 85 9.75 16.08 -4.45
N VAL A 86 9.36 15.85 -3.19
CA VAL A 86 10.30 15.58 -2.11
C VAL A 86 11.01 14.24 -2.32
N ILE A 87 10.30 13.18 -2.73
CA ILE A 87 10.93 11.88 -3.03
C ILE A 87 11.93 12.00 -4.19
N VAL A 88 11.61 12.75 -5.24
CA VAL A 88 12.55 13.02 -6.36
C VAL A 88 13.79 13.75 -5.86
N ARG A 89 13.61 14.76 -5.01
CA ARG A 89 14.74 15.49 -4.42
C ARG A 89 15.60 14.55 -3.57
N ALA A 90 14.99 13.75 -2.71
CA ALA A 90 15.66 12.78 -1.87
C ALA A 90 16.44 11.74 -2.70
N ASP A 91 15.93 11.33 -3.86
CA ASP A 91 16.67 10.41 -4.74
C ASP A 91 17.99 11.02 -5.25
N ILE A 92 17.97 12.32 -5.56
CA ILE A 92 19.14 13.06 -6.05
C ILE A 92 20.10 13.36 -4.90
N THR A 93 19.61 13.86 -3.77
CA THR A 93 20.43 14.30 -2.63
C THR A 93 20.85 13.16 -1.71
N LYS A 94 20.21 11.99 -1.82
CA LYS A 94 20.33 10.86 -0.89
C LYS A 94 20.02 11.22 0.56
N ASP A 95 19.16 12.22 0.76
CA ASP A 95 18.77 12.67 2.08
C ASP A 95 17.65 11.78 2.66
N VAL A 96 18.00 11.01 3.68
CA VAL A 96 17.08 10.12 4.41
C VAL A 96 16.05 10.91 5.22
N THR A 97 16.39 12.12 5.67
CA THR A 97 15.51 12.91 6.55
C THR A 97 14.24 13.35 5.81
N GLU A 98 14.35 13.65 4.52
CA GLU A 98 13.21 13.96 3.64
C GLU A 98 12.29 12.74 3.48
N LEU A 99 12.85 11.52 3.37
CA LEU A 99 12.05 10.29 3.28
C LEU A 99 11.28 10.01 4.59
N VAL A 100 11.92 10.25 5.74
CA VAL A 100 11.28 10.12 7.06
C VAL A 100 10.11 11.09 7.19
N ARG A 101 10.30 12.36 6.78
CA ARG A 101 9.24 13.36 6.78
C ARG A 101 8.04 12.95 5.93
N ILE A 102 8.29 12.40 4.73
CA ILE A 102 7.21 11.91 3.86
C ILE A 102 6.47 10.73 4.50
N LYS A 103 7.18 9.82 5.16
CA LYS A 103 6.57 8.71 5.89
C LYS A 103 5.65 9.20 7.01
N GLU A 104 6.04 10.22 7.77
CA GLU A 104 5.18 10.81 8.81
C GLU A 104 3.90 11.43 8.22
N MET A 105 4.01 12.12 7.09
CA MET A 105 2.86 12.69 6.40
C MET A 105 1.91 11.58 5.90
N LEU A 106 2.46 10.49 5.34
CA LEU A 106 1.68 9.32 4.93
C LEU A 106 1.00 8.65 6.12
N SER A 107 1.65 8.54 7.28
CA SER A 107 1.05 7.96 8.49
C SER A 107 -0.21 8.72 8.92
N LYS A 108 -0.16 10.05 8.91
CA LYS A 108 -1.31 10.90 9.27
C LYS A 108 -2.48 10.73 8.29
N LEU A 109 -2.18 10.63 7.00
CA LEU A 109 -3.22 10.36 5.98
C LEU A 109 -3.81 8.96 6.18
N ARG A 110 -2.96 7.96 6.37
CA ARG A 110 -3.36 6.58 6.61
C ARG A 110 -4.27 6.46 7.83
N GLU A 111 -3.93 7.11 8.94
CA GLU A 111 -4.79 7.18 10.14
C GLU A 111 -6.13 7.86 9.87
N ALA A 112 -6.14 8.97 9.11
CA ALA A 112 -7.38 9.65 8.75
C ALA A 112 -8.29 8.76 7.88
N PHE A 113 -7.75 8.09 6.87
CA PHE A 113 -8.51 7.19 6.00
C PHE A 113 -8.92 5.89 6.71
N ALA A 114 -8.13 5.41 7.68
CA ALA A 114 -8.52 4.27 8.51
C ALA A 114 -9.79 4.59 9.33
N LYS A 115 -9.88 5.79 9.92
CA LYS A 115 -11.10 6.24 10.62
C LYS A 115 -12.31 6.31 9.68
N VAL A 116 -12.12 6.82 8.46
CA VAL A 116 -13.19 6.83 7.44
C VAL A 116 -13.67 5.41 7.11
N CYS A 117 -12.75 4.44 7.07
CA CYS A 117 -13.10 3.04 6.84
C CYS A 117 -13.89 2.43 8.01
N GLU A 118 -13.60 2.81 9.25
CA GLU A 118 -14.36 2.39 10.44
C GLU A 118 -15.77 2.99 10.45
N GLU A 119 -15.91 4.26 10.06
CA GLU A 119 -17.19 4.97 10.03
C GLU A 119 -18.08 4.57 8.85
N CYS A 120 -17.48 4.13 7.73
CA CYS A 120 -18.20 3.72 6.52
C CYS A 120 -17.64 2.39 5.98
N PRO A 121 -18.06 1.25 6.57
CA PRO A 121 -17.67 -0.07 6.08
C PRO A 121 -18.19 -0.26 4.65
N GLN A 122 -17.28 -0.58 3.73
CA GLN A 122 -17.60 -0.92 2.35
C GLN A 122 -17.41 -2.43 2.17
N GLU A 123 -18.27 -3.05 1.37
CA GLU A 123 -18.10 -4.46 1.01
C GLU A 123 -16.81 -4.66 0.20
N PRO A 124 -16.19 -5.86 0.25
CA PRO A 124 -15.02 -6.17 -0.55
C PRO A 124 -15.29 -5.92 -2.04
N VAL A 125 -14.36 -5.27 -2.73
CA VAL A 125 -14.54 -4.91 -4.14
C VAL A 125 -14.39 -6.11 -5.08
N MET A 126 -13.75 -7.19 -4.61
CA MET A 126 -13.57 -8.42 -5.38
C MET A 126 -14.60 -9.48 -4.99
N ASP A 127 -15.32 -10.00 -5.98
CA ASP A 127 -16.11 -11.22 -5.86
C ASP A 127 -15.23 -12.46 -6.17
N ASN A 128 -15.49 -13.58 -5.48
CA ASN A 128 -14.74 -14.85 -5.60
C ASN A 128 -13.28 -14.82 -5.11
N VAL A 129 -13.01 -14.09 -4.04
CA VAL A 129 -11.71 -14.17 -3.35
C VAL A 129 -11.58 -15.54 -2.67
N GLU A 130 -10.42 -16.20 -2.84
CA GLU A 130 -10.10 -17.44 -2.13
C GLU A 130 -10.19 -17.21 -0.62
N THR A 131 -11.24 -17.73 0.02
CA THR A 131 -11.38 -17.73 1.47
C THR A 131 -10.40 -18.73 2.06
N VAL A 132 -9.29 -18.23 2.60
CA VAL A 132 -8.38 -19.05 3.41
C VAL A 132 -9.09 -19.36 4.73
N TYR A 133 -9.76 -20.51 4.80
CA TYR A 133 -10.44 -20.96 6.00
C TYR A 133 -9.43 -21.50 7.01
N THR A 134 -8.92 -20.62 7.88
CA THR A 134 -8.08 -21.01 9.02
C THR A 134 -8.97 -21.45 10.19
N GLY A 135 -9.67 -22.58 10.07
CA GLY A 135 -10.55 -23.06 11.14
C GLY A 135 -10.77 -24.58 11.12
N TYR A 136 -10.38 -25.26 12.19
CA TYR A 136 -10.86 -26.60 12.61
C TYR A 136 -10.37 -27.89 11.92
N THR A 137 -9.11 -27.97 11.47
CA THR A 137 -8.46 -29.29 11.27
C THR A 137 -7.08 -29.36 11.93
N TYR A 138 -6.97 -30.34 12.82
CA TYR A 138 -6.02 -30.46 13.93
C TYR A 138 -4.52 -30.58 13.55
N SER A 139 -3.69 -30.11 14.50
CA SER A 139 -2.58 -30.85 15.14
C SER A 139 -1.17 -30.25 14.98
N LYS A 140 -0.39 -30.48 16.03
CA LYS A 140 1.03 -30.12 16.18
C LYS A 140 1.81 -30.61 14.96
N THR A 141 2.66 -29.73 14.42
CA THR A 141 3.57 -29.88 13.26
C THR A 141 2.92 -29.81 11.86
N ALA A 142 3.12 -28.65 11.22
CA ALA A 142 2.75 -28.26 9.85
C ALA A 142 1.26 -27.98 9.57
N MET A 143 0.93 -26.68 9.45
CA MET A 143 -0.37 -26.21 8.97
C MET A 143 -0.50 -26.55 7.46
N ASN A 144 -1.52 -27.33 7.09
CA ASN A 144 -1.97 -27.43 5.71
C ASN A 144 -3.07 -26.37 5.47
N GLU A 145 -2.78 -25.40 4.61
CA GLU A 145 -3.78 -24.47 4.06
C GLU A 145 -4.49 -25.19 2.90
N GLU A 146 -5.78 -25.54 3.02
CA GLU A 146 -6.57 -25.98 1.87
C GLU A 146 -7.03 -24.76 1.07
N ILE A 147 -6.41 -24.55 -0.10
CA ILE A 147 -6.73 -23.47 -1.02
C ILE A 147 -7.83 -23.95 -1.98
N TYR A 148 -9.05 -23.47 -1.81
CA TYR A 148 -10.11 -23.63 -2.81
C TYR A 148 -9.89 -22.61 -3.94
N SER A 149 -9.08 -22.98 -4.94
CA SER A 149 -8.83 -22.12 -6.11
C SER A 149 -10.05 -22.11 -7.02
N ASN A 150 -10.85 -21.05 -7.01
CA ASN A 150 -11.80 -20.78 -8.09
C ASN A 150 -11.06 -19.94 -9.15
N THR A 151 -11.04 -20.43 -10.39
CA THR A 151 -10.12 -19.99 -11.46
C THR A 151 -10.36 -18.56 -11.97
N ASN A 152 -11.33 -17.83 -11.43
CA ASN A 152 -11.77 -16.53 -11.94
C ASN A 152 -11.76 -15.45 -10.85
N ARG A 153 -10.59 -14.82 -10.66
CA ARG A 153 -10.43 -13.61 -9.82
C ARG A 153 -10.78 -12.39 -10.67
N GLY A 154 -11.86 -11.65 -10.39
CA GLY A 154 -12.29 -10.51 -11.22
C GLY A 154 -13.16 -9.47 -10.50
N PHE A 155 -13.21 -8.26 -11.06
CA PHE A 155 -14.08 -7.14 -10.62
C PHE A 155 -15.49 -7.29 -11.21
N THR A 156 -16.52 -6.98 -10.43
CA THR A 156 -17.87 -6.70 -10.94
C THR A 156 -18.00 -5.20 -11.25
N VAL A 157 -18.47 -4.88 -12.46
CA VAL A 157 -18.82 -3.52 -12.93
C VAL A 157 -20.32 -3.31 -12.84
#